data_AF-A0A2C5XUF0-F1
#
_entry.id   AF-A0A2C5XUF0-F1
#
_cell.length_a   1.000
_cell.length_b   1.000
_cell.length_c   1.000
_cell.angle_alpha   90.00
_cell.angle_beta   90.00
_cell.angle_gamma   90.00
#
_symmetry.space_group_name_H-M   'P 1'
#
loop_
_entity.id
_entity.type
_entity.pdbx_description
1 polymer ?
#
loop_
_entity_poly.entity_id
_entity_poly.type
_entity_poly.pdbx_seq_one_letter_code
_entity_poly.pdbx_strand_id
1 'polypeptide(L)'
;MTDTGPPPLQGIKVLEFAGLAPGPFAGMLLSDSGASVLRVDRPSASTSTDTLARGKASVKIDMTSSAGATLIHTLISRAQIDILIDPFRPGVMEKHGLGPETLRAENPRLIYARLTGFRRQGRYAAMAGHDINYIALNGVLASLGRAEGKPYAPANLLADFAGGGAMLVLGILLALLQRKSSGRGQVVEANMVDGAGYLASFTRLSRKTPLGDGPRGTNVLDGGSPFYDTYETADGKYMSVGALEARFFTQLVRGLGLSNWDEERRLDRQQWPSLRHDLTTAFRSRTRAHWESVFDGSDACCVPVLDYAELEADGSREGDVRAPVALSDTPLRPGGGGAWSRGGIYVELYG
;
A
#
# COMPACT_ATOMS: atom_id res chain seq x y z
N MET A 1 -5.62 19.11 -28.08
CA MET A 1 -5.96 17.75 -27.62
C MET A 1 -4.66 16.98 -27.61
N THR A 2 -4.06 16.76 -26.44
CA THR A 2 -2.86 15.93 -26.34
C THR A 2 -3.28 14.49 -26.63
N ASP A 3 -2.76 13.93 -27.72
CA ASP A 3 -3.05 12.57 -28.19
C ASP A 3 -2.38 11.58 -27.22
N THR A 4 -3.05 11.27 -26.11
CA THR A 4 -2.55 10.33 -25.11
C THR A 4 -2.77 8.91 -25.59
N GLY A 5 -1.72 8.09 -25.55
CA GLY A 5 -1.77 6.68 -25.88
C GLY A 5 -2.60 5.85 -24.88
N PRO A 6 -2.86 4.56 -25.21
CA PRO A 6 -3.62 3.69 -24.31
C PRO A 6 -2.87 3.45 -22.98
N PRO A 7 -3.59 3.05 -21.92
CA PRO A 7 -2.96 2.68 -20.65
C PRO A 7 -1.86 1.62 -20.81
N PRO A 8 -0.82 1.62 -19.96
CA PRO A 8 0.42 0.87 -20.20
C PRO A 8 0.25 -0.65 -20.21
N LEU A 9 -0.78 -1.18 -19.52
CA LEU A 9 -1.09 -2.61 -19.51
C LEU A 9 -2.29 -2.97 -20.41
N GLN A 10 -2.69 -2.08 -21.32
CA GLN A 10 -3.71 -2.38 -22.30
C GLN A 10 -3.35 -3.66 -23.09
N GLY A 11 -4.28 -4.61 -23.13
CA GLY A 11 -4.10 -5.91 -23.79
C GLY A 11 -3.53 -7.02 -22.90
N ILE A 12 -3.04 -6.71 -21.69
CA ILE A 12 -2.61 -7.72 -20.72
C ILE A 12 -3.83 -8.39 -20.06
N LYS A 13 -3.86 -9.72 -20.03
CA LYS A 13 -4.95 -10.52 -19.43
C LYS A 13 -4.52 -11.13 -18.10
N VAL A 14 -5.30 -10.87 -17.05
CA VAL A 14 -5.01 -11.34 -15.68
C VAL A 14 -6.13 -12.25 -15.21
N LEU A 15 -5.76 -13.42 -14.70
CA LEU A 15 -6.65 -14.30 -13.95
C LEU A 15 -6.34 -14.16 -12.45
N GLU A 16 -7.24 -13.56 -11.70
CA GLU A 16 -7.08 -13.32 -10.26
C GLU A 16 -7.92 -14.33 -9.47
N PHE A 17 -7.31 -15.18 -8.65
CA PHE A 17 -8.10 -15.98 -7.70
C PHE A 17 -8.52 -15.10 -6.53
N ALA A 18 -9.79 -15.19 -6.13
CA ALA A 18 -10.33 -14.41 -5.03
C ALA A 18 -9.56 -14.68 -3.72
N GLY A 19 -8.94 -13.64 -3.18
CA GLY A 19 -8.21 -13.64 -1.92
C GLY A 19 -8.71 -12.56 -0.97
N LEU A 20 -7.92 -12.27 0.05
CA LEU A 20 -8.09 -11.09 0.90
C LEU A 20 -7.24 -9.93 0.36
N ALA A 21 -7.55 -8.72 0.85
CA ALA A 21 -6.89 -7.41 0.64
C ALA A 21 -5.68 -7.35 -0.33
N PRO A 22 -4.50 -7.96 -0.04
CA PRO A 22 -3.30 -7.87 -0.87
C PRO A 22 -3.48 -8.36 -2.32
N GLY A 23 -4.23 -9.44 -2.55
CA GLY A 23 -4.46 -10.02 -3.88
C GLY A 23 -5.39 -9.15 -4.72
N PRO A 24 -6.60 -8.83 -4.23
CA PRO A 24 -7.50 -7.87 -4.85
C PRO A 24 -6.86 -6.50 -5.06
N PHE A 25 -6.03 -6.01 -4.14
CA PHE A 25 -5.29 -4.76 -4.35
C PHE A 25 -4.34 -4.85 -5.55
N ALA A 26 -3.56 -5.93 -5.68
CA ALA A 26 -2.69 -6.14 -6.83
C ALA A 26 -3.47 -6.19 -8.15
N GLY A 27 -4.60 -6.93 -8.17
CA GLY A 27 -5.47 -6.96 -9.34
C GLY A 27 -6.08 -5.60 -9.68
N MET A 28 -6.41 -4.79 -8.67
CA MET A 28 -6.94 -3.43 -8.86
C MET A 28 -5.89 -2.52 -9.49
N LEU A 29 -4.65 -2.53 -8.99
CA LEU A 29 -3.55 -1.77 -9.59
C LEU A 29 -3.28 -2.16 -11.06
N LEU A 30 -3.37 -3.44 -11.39
CA LEU A 30 -3.22 -3.92 -12.76
C LEU A 30 -4.38 -3.46 -13.65
N SER A 31 -5.63 -3.52 -13.17
CA SER A 31 -6.80 -3.04 -13.90
C SER A 31 -6.79 -1.53 -14.12
N ASP A 32 -6.48 -0.76 -13.07
CA ASP A 32 -6.30 0.69 -13.13
C ASP A 32 -5.19 1.05 -14.13
N SER A 33 -4.16 0.20 -14.27
CA SER A 33 -3.08 0.35 -15.26
C SER A 33 -3.45 -0.12 -16.69
N GLY A 34 -4.68 -0.61 -16.91
CA GLY A 34 -5.19 -0.98 -18.24
C GLY A 34 -5.38 -2.47 -18.49
N ALA A 35 -4.98 -3.36 -17.58
CA ALA A 35 -5.12 -4.79 -17.76
C ALA A 35 -6.61 -5.21 -17.76
N SER A 36 -6.91 -6.31 -18.44
CA SER A 36 -8.21 -6.98 -18.35
C SER A 36 -8.13 -8.03 -17.26
N VAL A 37 -8.81 -7.79 -16.14
CA VAL A 37 -8.75 -8.66 -14.96
C VAL A 37 -10.05 -9.45 -14.82
N LEU A 38 -9.93 -10.78 -14.90
CA LEU A 38 -11.00 -11.73 -14.59
C LEU A 38 -10.72 -12.35 -13.22
N ARG A 39 -11.58 -12.04 -12.25
CA ARG A 39 -11.54 -12.59 -10.91
C ARG A 39 -12.33 -13.90 -10.83
N VAL A 40 -11.72 -14.93 -10.25
CA VAL A 40 -12.33 -16.23 -9.97
C VAL A 40 -12.78 -16.28 -8.52
N ASP A 41 -14.09 -16.15 -8.30
CA ASP A 41 -14.73 -16.25 -7.01
C ASP A 41 -15.09 -17.71 -6.66
N ARG A 42 -15.15 -18.00 -5.36
CA ARG A 42 -15.63 -19.30 -4.87
C ARG A 42 -17.17 -19.35 -5.01
N PRO A 43 -17.76 -20.49 -5.42
CA PRO A 43 -19.21 -20.60 -5.60
C PRO A 43 -20.02 -20.27 -4.33
N SER A 44 -19.48 -20.59 -3.16
CA SER A 44 -20.11 -20.36 -1.86
C SER A 44 -19.96 -18.93 -1.33
N ALA A 45 -19.26 -18.04 -2.04
CA ALA A 45 -19.23 -16.63 -1.68
C ALA A 45 -20.61 -16.01 -1.98
N SER A 46 -21.31 -15.56 -0.94
CA SER A 46 -22.39 -14.58 -1.09
C SER A 46 -21.83 -13.31 -1.75
N THR A 47 -22.71 -12.41 -2.21
CA THR A 47 -22.38 -11.11 -2.82
C THR A 47 -21.07 -10.55 -2.25
N SER A 48 -20.05 -10.44 -3.11
CA SER A 48 -18.69 -10.11 -2.71
C SER A 48 -18.65 -8.80 -1.90
N THR A 49 -18.14 -8.88 -0.67
CA THR A 49 -17.88 -7.71 0.19
C THR A 49 -16.56 -7.02 -0.17
N ASP A 50 -15.91 -7.46 -1.25
CA ASP A 50 -14.62 -6.92 -1.68
C ASP A 50 -14.76 -5.50 -2.24
N THR A 51 -14.19 -4.54 -1.53
CA THR A 51 -14.18 -3.12 -1.90
C THR A 51 -13.14 -2.78 -2.96
N LEU A 52 -12.29 -3.73 -3.36
CA LEU A 52 -11.19 -3.57 -4.33
C LEU A 52 -11.48 -4.30 -5.65
N ALA A 53 -12.76 -4.49 -5.96
CA ALA A 53 -13.23 -5.15 -7.18
C ALA A 53 -13.36 -4.22 -8.39
N ARG A 54 -13.06 -2.91 -8.23
CA ARG A 54 -13.31 -1.94 -9.30
C ARG A 54 -12.53 -2.25 -10.57
N GLY A 55 -13.17 -2.03 -11.71
CA GLY A 55 -12.57 -2.27 -13.04
C GLY A 55 -12.33 -3.74 -13.38
N LYS A 56 -12.83 -4.68 -12.57
CA LYS A 56 -12.68 -6.13 -12.81
C LYS A 56 -14.01 -6.75 -13.24
N ALA A 57 -13.91 -7.81 -14.02
CA ALA A 57 -15.00 -8.77 -14.19
C ALA A 57 -14.80 -9.92 -13.19
N SER A 58 -15.89 -10.54 -12.73
CA SER A 58 -15.78 -11.77 -11.93
C SER A 58 -16.65 -12.92 -12.43
N VAL A 59 -16.19 -14.13 -12.13
CA VAL A 59 -16.85 -15.41 -12.43
C VAL A 59 -16.71 -16.34 -11.24
N LYS A 60 -17.76 -17.10 -10.92
CA LYS A 60 -17.70 -18.16 -9.90
C LYS A 60 -17.23 -19.47 -10.52
N ILE A 61 -16.15 -20.06 -10.01
CA ILE A 61 -15.65 -21.36 -10.46
C ILE A 61 -15.27 -22.21 -9.24
N ASP A 62 -15.82 -23.42 -9.15
CA ASP A 62 -15.34 -24.41 -8.18
C ASP A 62 -14.04 -25.05 -8.67
N MET A 63 -12.89 -24.49 -8.28
CA MET A 63 -11.58 -25.04 -8.64
C MET A 63 -11.30 -26.42 -8.02
N THR A 64 -12.13 -26.88 -7.07
CA THR A 64 -11.98 -28.21 -6.47
C THR A 64 -12.67 -29.30 -7.28
N SER A 65 -13.58 -28.91 -8.18
CA SER A 65 -14.21 -29.80 -9.15
C SER A 65 -13.32 -30.03 -10.37
N SER A 66 -13.43 -31.20 -10.99
CA SER A 66 -12.70 -31.51 -12.24
C SER A 66 -13.06 -30.54 -13.36
N ALA A 67 -14.35 -30.21 -13.52
CA ALA A 67 -14.85 -29.27 -14.52
C ALA A 67 -14.28 -27.85 -14.31
N GLY A 68 -14.26 -27.37 -13.06
CA GLY A 68 -13.72 -26.05 -12.75
C GLY A 68 -12.20 -25.98 -12.96
N ALA A 69 -11.45 -27.02 -12.57
CA ALA A 69 -10.04 -27.11 -12.90
C ALA A 69 -9.81 -27.10 -14.43
N THR A 70 -10.54 -27.92 -15.20
CA THR A 70 -10.47 -27.95 -16.67
C THR A 70 -10.79 -26.59 -17.29
N LEU A 71 -11.77 -25.85 -16.75
CA LEU A 71 -12.08 -24.50 -17.21
C LEU A 71 -10.89 -23.55 -16.99
N ILE A 72 -10.23 -23.62 -15.82
CA ILE A 72 -9.05 -22.80 -15.53
C ILE A 72 -7.89 -23.13 -16.49
N HIS A 73 -7.60 -24.41 -16.73
CA HIS A 73 -6.63 -24.84 -17.75
C HIS A 73 -6.97 -24.29 -19.14
N THR A 74 -8.25 -24.32 -19.50
CA THR A 74 -8.75 -23.77 -20.78
C THR A 74 -8.55 -22.26 -20.86
N LEU A 75 -8.81 -21.52 -19.78
CA LEU A 75 -8.54 -20.08 -19.72
C LEU A 75 -7.03 -19.81 -19.91
N ILE A 76 -6.17 -20.51 -19.16
CA ILE A 76 -4.71 -20.33 -19.23
C ILE A 76 -4.16 -20.59 -20.63
N SER A 77 -4.58 -21.70 -21.26
CA SER A 77 -4.06 -22.14 -22.57
C SER A 77 -4.76 -21.49 -23.76
N ARG A 78 -6.09 -21.42 -23.80
CA ARG A 78 -6.83 -20.92 -24.97
C ARG A 78 -7.09 -19.43 -24.93
N ALA A 79 -7.43 -18.88 -23.77
CA ALA A 79 -7.60 -17.43 -23.64
C ALA A 79 -6.26 -16.67 -23.55
N GLN A 80 -5.14 -17.41 -23.44
CA GLN A 80 -3.76 -16.91 -23.39
C GLN A 80 -3.60 -15.88 -22.26
N ILE A 81 -3.90 -16.31 -21.03
CA ILE A 81 -3.70 -15.48 -19.84
C ILE A 81 -2.22 -15.12 -19.69
N ASP A 82 -1.94 -13.85 -19.43
CA ASP A 82 -0.57 -13.37 -19.23
C ASP A 82 -0.10 -13.56 -17.80
N ILE A 83 -1.00 -13.32 -16.84
CA ILE A 83 -0.71 -13.29 -15.41
C ILE A 83 -1.77 -14.08 -14.65
N LEU A 84 -1.34 -14.95 -13.74
CA LEU A 84 -2.21 -15.57 -12.74
C LEU A 84 -1.81 -15.03 -11.36
N ILE A 85 -2.77 -14.60 -10.55
CA ILE A 85 -2.56 -14.21 -9.14
C ILE A 85 -3.07 -15.32 -8.23
N ASP A 86 -2.15 -15.95 -7.49
CA ASP A 86 -2.36 -17.02 -6.52
C ASP A 86 -2.16 -16.47 -5.09
N PRO A 87 -3.26 -16.18 -4.36
CA PRO A 87 -3.20 -15.65 -2.99
C PRO A 87 -3.19 -16.76 -1.92
N PHE A 88 -3.08 -18.03 -2.30
CA PHE A 88 -3.30 -19.14 -1.38
C PHE A 88 -2.03 -19.59 -0.67
N ARG A 89 -2.22 -20.39 0.39
CA ARG A 89 -1.10 -21.04 1.09
C ARG A 89 -0.33 -21.98 0.14
N PRO A 90 0.96 -22.22 0.41
CA PRO A 90 1.74 -23.19 -0.34
C PRO A 90 1.04 -24.55 -0.47
N GLY A 91 0.99 -25.09 -1.69
CA GLY A 91 0.41 -26.40 -1.98
C GLY A 91 -1.08 -26.40 -2.33
N VAL A 92 -1.82 -25.31 -2.11
CA VAL A 92 -3.27 -25.28 -2.40
C VAL A 92 -3.53 -25.42 -3.90
N MET A 93 -2.87 -24.61 -4.73
CA MET A 93 -3.04 -24.67 -6.18
C MET A 93 -2.50 -25.98 -6.77
N GLU A 94 -1.35 -26.45 -6.27
CA GLU A 94 -0.76 -27.72 -6.68
C GLU A 94 -1.69 -28.91 -6.40
N LYS A 95 -2.36 -28.93 -5.24
CA LYS A 95 -3.33 -30.00 -4.88
C LYS A 95 -4.46 -30.14 -5.89
N HIS A 96 -4.81 -29.07 -6.60
CA HIS A 96 -5.87 -29.03 -7.60
C HIS A 96 -5.35 -29.08 -9.04
N GLY A 97 -4.07 -29.39 -9.25
CA GLY A 97 -3.46 -29.45 -10.58
C GLY A 97 -3.16 -28.08 -11.21
N LEU A 98 -3.41 -27.00 -10.47
CA LEU A 98 -3.27 -25.61 -10.92
C LEU A 98 -1.91 -25.01 -10.52
N GLY A 99 -0.92 -25.85 -10.27
CA GLY A 99 0.42 -25.44 -9.90
C GLY A 99 1.20 -24.75 -11.04
N PRO A 100 2.31 -24.07 -10.71
CA PRO A 100 3.06 -23.25 -11.65
C PRO A 100 3.76 -24.09 -12.70
N GLU A 101 4.22 -25.30 -12.35
CA GLU A 101 4.84 -26.22 -13.29
C GLU A 101 3.83 -26.66 -14.36
N THR A 102 2.65 -27.11 -13.92
CA THR A 102 1.57 -27.56 -14.81
C THR A 102 1.08 -26.44 -15.73
N LEU A 103 0.68 -25.30 -15.16
CA LEU A 103 0.09 -24.22 -15.95
C LEU A 103 1.10 -23.52 -16.87
N ARG A 104 2.39 -23.47 -16.49
CA ARG A 104 3.43 -22.92 -17.37
C ARG A 104 3.89 -23.90 -18.45
N ALA A 105 3.69 -25.20 -18.28
CA ALA A 105 3.90 -26.16 -19.38
C ALA A 105 2.87 -25.93 -20.50
N GLU A 106 1.63 -25.61 -20.15
CA GLU A 106 0.55 -25.29 -21.09
C GLU A 106 0.67 -23.89 -21.69
N ASN A 107 1.11 -22.92 -20.90
CA ASN A 107 1.38 -21.55 -21.34
C ASN A 107 2.77 -21.10 -20.85
N PRO A 108 3.83 -21.32 -21.66
CA PRO A 108 5.20 -20.92 -21.31
C PRO A 108 5.42 -19.42 -21.11
N ARG A 109 4.46 -18.58 -21.52
CA ARG A 109 4.49 -17.11 -21.37
C ARG A 109 3.84 -16.64 -20.07
N LEU A 110 3.19 -17.55 -19.32
CA LEU A 110 2.47 -17.23 -18.10
C LEU A 110 3.41 -16.73 -17.01
N ILE A 111 3.10 -15.56 -16.48
CA ILE A 111 3.65 -15.04 -15.23
C ILE A 111 2.75 -15.58 -14.10
N TYR A 112 3.28 -16.53 -13.34
CA TYR A 112 2.55 -17.11 -12.20
C TYR A 112 2.95 -16.32 -10.95
N ALA A 113 2.08 -15.45 -10.47
CA ALA A 113 2.34 -14.55 -9.36
C ALA A 113 1.76 -15.10 -8.05
N ARG A 114 2.63 -15.47 -7.11
CA ARG A 114 2.29 -16.03 -5.79
C ARG A 114 2.42 -14.97 -4.73
N LEU A 115 1.39 -14.86 -3.89
CA LEU A 115 1.34 -13.90 -2.80
C LEU A 115 1.01 -14.60 -1.48
N THR A 116 1.96 -14.60 -0.56
CA THR A 116 1.78 -15.17 0.77
C THR A 116 2.05 -14.15 1.87
N GLY A 117 1.55 -14.40 3.08
CA GLY A 117 1.92 -13.59 4.25
C GLY A 117 3.36 -13.86 4.68
N PHE A 118 3.60 -15.08 5.15
CA PHE A 118 4.93 -15.57 5.49
C PHE A 118 5.70 -16.05 4.25
N ARG A 119 7.03 -16.19 4.38
CA ARG A 119 7.86 -16.89 3.39
C ARG A 119 7.32 -18.31 3.18
N ARG A 120 7.39 -18.80 1.94
CA ARG A 120 6.90 -20.14 1.56
C ARG A 120 7.74 -21.29 2.14
N GLN A 121 8.89 -20.98 2.73
CA GLN A 121 9.83 -21.92 3.33
C GLN A 121 10.15 -21.49 4.76
N GLY A 122 10.57 -22.45 5.58
CA GLY A 122 10.95 -22.23 6.97
C GLY A 122 9.80 -22.32 7.97
N ARG A 123 10.11 -21.96 9.23
CA ARG A 123 9.27 -22.22 10.42
C ARG A 123 7.80 -21.79 10.30
N TYR A 124 7.53 -20.69 9.59
CA TYR A 124 6.21 -20.08 9.53
C TYR A 124 5.44 -20.36 8.23
N ALA A 125 5.99 -21.16 7.30
CA ALA A 125 5.44 -21.34 5.96
C ALA A 125 3.98 -21.83 5.91
N ALA A 126 3.60 -22.72 6.83
CA ALA A 126 2.25 -23.26 6.94
C ALA A 126 1.37 -22.51 7.95
N MET A 127 1.91 -21.50 8.65
CA MET A 127 1.22 -20.82 9.74
C MET A 127 0.16 -19.85 9.21
N ALA A 128 -0.97 -19.74 9.92
CA ALA A 128 -1.94 -18.69 9.68
C ALA A 128 -1.40 -17.35 10.19
N GLY A 129 -1.80 -16.25 9.56
CA GLY A 129 -1.48 -14.91 10.03
C GLY A 129 -2.28 -13.86 9.27
N HIS A 130 -2.17 -12.63 9.74
CA HIS A 130 -2.64 -11.40 9.09
C HIS A 130 -1.53 -10.35 9.13
N ASP A 131 -1.76 -9.19 8.51
CA ASP A 131 -0.82 -8.06 8.41
C ASP A 131 0.06 -7.87 9.65
N ILE A 132 -0.56 -7.70 10.82
CA ILE A 132 0.13 -7.46 12.10
C ILE A 132 1.15 -8.55 12.47
N ASN A 133 0.89 -9.82 12.11
CA ASN A 133 1.82 -10.93 12.36
C ASN A 133 3.04 -10.85 11.44
N TYR A 134 2.85 -10.41 10.19
CA TYR A 134 3.91 -10.34 9.19
C TYR A 134 4.89 -9.21 9.50
N ILE A 135 4.38 -8.02 9.84
CA ILE A 135 5.21 -6.88 10.26
C ILE A 135 5.82 -7.06 11.66
N ALA A 136 5.27 -7.97 12.48
CA ALA A 136 5.93 -8.35 13.74
C ALA A 136 7.23 -9.12 13.50
N LEU A 137 7.25 -10.06 12.54
CA LEU A 137 8.39 -10.95 12.33
C LEU A 137 9.63 -10.27 11.71
N ASN A 138 9.45 -9.18 10.97
CA ASN A 138 10.57 -8.44 10.37
C ASN A 138 11.05 -7.25 11.25
N GLY A 139 10.45 -7.06 12.43
CA GLY A 139 10.81 -6.01 13.39
C GLY A 139 10.15 -4.65 13.15
N VAL A 140 9.37 -4.48 12.07
CA VAL A 140 8.72 -3.21 11.74
C VAL A 140 7.66 -2.83 12.79
N LEU A 141 6.85 -3.78 13.26
CA LEU A 141 5.83 -3.47 14.27
C LEU A 141 6.49 -2.90 15.54
N ALA A 142 7.63 -3.45 15.95
CA ALA A 142 8.33 -3.02 17.17
C ALA A 142 8.80 -1.55 17.12
N SER A 143 8.98 -0.97 15.92
CA SER A 143 9.37 0.43 15.74
C SER A 143 8.19 1.40 15.63
N LEU A 144 6.94 0.92 15.61
CA LEU A 144 5.76 1.77 15.41
C LEU A 144 5.03 2.05 16.72
N GLY A 145 4.71 3.32 16.95
CA GLY A 145 3.99 3.80 18.13
C GLY A 145 4.81 4.74 19.00
N ARG A 146 4.17 5.31 20.03
CA ARG A 146 4.82 6.20 21.00
C ARG A 146 5.83 5.45 21.87
N ALA A 147 6.72 6.21 22.52
CA ALA A 147 7.72 5.68 23.43
C ALA A 147 7.04 4.87 24.54
N GLU A 148 6.06 5.51 25.20
CA GLU A 148 5.20 4.86 26.16
C GLU A 148 4.12 4.02 25.49
N GLY A 149 3.89 2.82 26.03
CA GLY A 149 2.84 1.91 25.57
C GLY A 149 3.33 0.74 24.72
N LYS A 150 2.37 0.07 24.05
CA LYS A 150 2.62 -1.08 23.19
C LYS A 150 2.89 -0.67 21.73
N PRO A 151 3.56 -1.51 20.92
CA PRO A 151 3.61 -1.34 19.48
C PRO A 151 2.24 -1.06 18.85
N TYR A 152 2.20 -0.13 17.89
CA TYR A 152 0.98 0.28 17.20
C TYR A 152 0.92 -0.33 15.79
N ALA A 153 -0.19 -0.97 15.45
CA ALA A 153 -0.43 -1.52 14.12
C ALA A 153 -1.01 -0.42 13.20
N PRO A 154 -0.35 -0.09 12.07
CA PRO A 154 -0.78 0.98 11.16
C PRO A 154 -1.88 0.47 10.22
N ALA A 155 -3.02 0.09 10.80
CA ALA A 155 -4.06 -0.71 10.14
C ALA A 155 -3.42 -1.94 9.46
N ASN A 156 -3.70 -2.17 8.18
CA ASN A 156 -3.04 -3.16 7.33
C ASN A 156 -2.30 -2.55 6.13
N LEU A 157 -1.84 -1.29 6.26
CA LEU A 157 -1.21 -0.56 5.17
C LEU A 157 0.18 -1.09 4.79
N LEU A 158 0.94 -1.60 5.76
CA LEU A 158 2.34 -1.95 5.53
C LEU A 158 2.55 -3.34 4.94
N ALA A 159 1.85 -4.37 5.41
CA ALA A 159 2.06 -5.73 4.91
C ALA A 159 1.09 -6.08 3.78
N ASP A 160 -0.23 -5.92 3.97
CA ASP A 160 -1.20 -6.31 2.95
C ASP A 160 -1.02 -5.46 1.67
N PHE A 161 -0.94 -4.14 1.82
CA PHE A 161 -0.90 -3.23 0.67
C PHE A 161 0.52 -2.96 0.17
N ALA A 162 1.33 -2.24 0.94
CA ALA A 162 2.64 -1.78 0.47
C ALA A 162 3.66 -2.92 0.32
N GLY A 163 3.81 -3.75 1.35
CA GLY A 163 4.76 -4.87 1.36
C GLY A 163 4.25 -6.13 0.65
N GLY A 164 2.97 -6.18 0.32
CA GLY A 164 2.29 -7.34 -0.25
C GLY A 164 1.89 -7.08 -1.69
N GLY A 165 0.68 -6.54 -1.88
CA GLY A 165 0.11 -6.34 -3.21
C GLY A 165 0.95 -5.43 -4.11
N ALA A 166 1.50 -4.31 -3.62
CA ALA A 166 2.36 -3.44 -4.42
C ALA A 166 3.69 -4.12 -4.80
N MET A 167 4.31 -4.87 -3.88
CA MET A 167 5.52 -5.66 -4.18
C MET A 167 5.26 -6.79 -5.18
N LEU A 168 4.08 -7.42 -5.12
CA LEU A 168 3.66 -8.40 -6.12
C LEU A 168 3.55 -7.74 -7.51
N VAL A 169 2.92 -6.57 -7.60
CA VAL A 169 2.81 -5.81 -8.86
C VAL A 169 4.19 -5.44 -9.38
N LEU A 170 5.11 -4.97 -8.54
CA LEU A 170 6.50 -4.71 -8.94
C LEU A 170 7.13 -5.97 -9.56
N GLY A 171 7.01 -7.13 -8.91
CA GLY A 171 7.52 -8.39 -9.42
C GLY A 171 6.89 -8.80 -10.76
N ILE A 172 5.57 -8.60 -10.92
CA ILE A 172 4.84 -8.84 -12.17
C ILE A 172 5.36 -7.93 -13.28
N LEU A 173 5.54 -6.63 -13.02
CA LEU A 173 6.05 -5.67 -14.02
C LEU A 173 7.48 -6.02 -14.45
N LEU A 174 8.36 -6.39 -13.50
CA LEU A 174 9.71 -6.89 -13.81
C LEU A 174 9.65 -8.15 -14.68
N ALA A 175 8.75 -9.08 -14.38
CA ALA A 175 8.57 -10.29 -15.16
C ALA A 175 8.00 -10.01 -16.57
N LEU A 176 7.10 -9.04 -16.72
CA LEU A 176 6.60 -8.58 -18.02
C LEU A 176 7.71 -7.96 -18.87
N LEU A 177 8.55 -7.12 -18.27
CA LEU A 177 9.72 -6.52 -18.94
C LEU A 177 10.70 -7.60 -19.41
N GLN A 178 11.04 -8.56 -18.54
CA GLN A 178 11.92 -9.66 -18.89
C GLN A 178 11.33 -10.55 -19.99
N ARG A 179 10.01 -10.80 -19.95
CA ARG A 179 9.28 -11.58 -20.95
C ARG A 179 9.34 -10.96 -22.35
N LYS A 180 9.55 -9.64 -22.47
CA LYS A 180 9.70 -8.97 -23.77
C LYS A 180 10.93 -9.44 -24.53
N SER A 181 12.03 -9.71 -23.84
CA SER A 181 13.27 -10.23 -24.46
C SER A 181 13.32 -11.75 -24.49
N SER A 182 12.87 -12.41 -23.42
CA SER A 182 12.97 -13.87 -23.30
C SER A 182 11.85 -14.62 -24.04
N GLY A 183 10.72 -13.96 -24.27
CA GLY A 183 9.49 -14.58 -24.74
C GLY A 183 8.82 -15.52 -23.73
N ARG A 184 9.36 -15.67 -22.51
CA ARG A 184 8.91 -16.64 -21.50
C ARG A 184 8.44 -15.97 -20.21
N GLY A 185 7.45 -16.57 -19.57
CA GLY A 185 7.01 -16.20 -18.23
C GLY A 185 7.80 -16.92 -17.14
N GLN A 186 7.56 -16.52 -15.90
CA GLN A 186 8.24 -17.04 -14.72
C GLN A 186 7.34 -16.99 -13.49
N VAL A 187 7.79 -17.62 -12.40
CA VAL A 187 7.11 -17.50 -11.12
C VAL A 187 7.59 -16.22 -10.44
N VAL A 188 6.65 -15.37 -10.04
CA VAL A 188 6.91 -14.23 -9.16
C VAL A 188 6.48 -14.64 -7.76
N GLU A 189 7.40 -14.63 -6.80
CA GLU A 189 7.10 -14.92 -5.40
C GLU A 189 7.21 -13.65 -4.57
N ALA A 190 6.09 -13.16 -4.04
CA ALA A 190 6.06 -12.07 -3.08
C ALA A 190 5.55 -12.59 -1.72
N ASN A 191 6.16 -12.10 -0.65
CA ASN A 191 5.64 -12.33 0.70
C ASN A 191 5.69 -11.04 1.53
N MET A 192 4.69 -10.88 2.40
CA MET A 192 4.50 -9.64 3.15
C MET A 192 5.56 -9.41 4.22
N VAL A 193 6.14 -10.47 4.80
CA VAL A 193 7.26 -10.34 5.75
C VAL A 193 8.46 -9.68 5.07
N ASP A 194 8.88 -10.18 3.91
CA ASP A 194 10.03 -9.64 3.19
C ASP A 194 9.73 -8.30 2.56
N GLY A 195 8.56 -8.12 1.95
CA GLY A 195 8.21 -6.85 1.31
C GLY A 195 8.09 -5.71 2.32
N ALA A 196 7.45 -5.92 3.48
CA ALA A 196 7.43 -4.90 4.52
C ALA A 196 8.82 -4.68 5.14
N GLY A 197 9.65 -5.73 5.24
CA GLY A 197 11.04 -5.61 5.69
C GLY A 197 11.89 -4.80 4.73
N TYR A 198 11.66 -4.95 3.42
CA TYR A 198 12.32 -4.19 2.37
C TYR A 198 11.91 -2.72 2.40
N LEU A 199 10.62 -2.42 2.57
CA LEU A 199 10.13 -1.05 2.75
C LEU A 199 10.77 -0.34 3.94
N ALA A 200 11.00 -1.08 5.03
CA ALA A 200 11.65 -0.57 6.22
C ALA A 200 13.19 -0.49 6.12
N SER A 201 13.79 -0.64 4.94
CA SER A 201 15.26 -0.64 4.78
C SER A 201 15.90 0.61 5.35
N PHE A 202 15.34 1.79 5.06
CA PHE A 202 15.84 3.05 5.61
C PHE A 202 15.77 3.04 7.14
N THR A 203 14.59 2.82 7.72
CA THR A 203 14.40 2.74 9.19
C THR A 203 15.36 1.74 9.84
N ARG A 204 15.53 0.55 9.24
CA ARG A 204 16.43 -0.49 9.74
C ARG A 204 17.89 -0.06 9.70
N LEU A 205 18.33 0.58 8.63
CA LEU A 205 19.71 1.05 8.48
C LEU A 205 20.00 2.27 9.38
N SER A 206 19.02 3.16 9.52
CA SER A 206 19.10 4.35 10.39
C SER A 206 19.30 4.00 11.87
N ARG A 207 18.98 2.77 12.30
CA ARG A 207 19.30 2.26 13.64
C ARG A 207 20.79 2.26 14.00
N LYS A 208 21.67 2.42 13.01
CA LYS A 208 23.12 2.51 13.19
C LYS A 208 23.62 3.96 13.21
N THR A 209 22.71 4.93 13.25
CA THR A 209 23.00 6.36 13.17
C THR A 209 22.18 7.13 14.20
N PRO A 210 22.59 8.36 14.58
CA PRO A 210 21.79 9.23 15.45
C PRO A 210 20.40 9.59 14.91
N LEU A 211 20.02 9.15 13.71
CA LEU A 211 18.65 9.34 13.22
C LEU A 211 17.65 8.37 13.87
N GLY A 212 18.10 7.14 14.22
CA GLY A 212 17.22 6.02 14.58
C GLY A 212 17.78 5.03 15.60
N ASP A 213 18.89 5.38 16.26
CA ASP A 213 19.59 4.53 17.23
C ASP A 213 18.91 4.42 18.61
N GLY A 214 17.88 5.23 18.85
CA GLY A 214 17.11 5.23 20.10
C GLY A 214 16.00 4.17 20.15
N PRO A 215 15.41 3.94 21.33
CA PRO A 215 14.17 3.18 21.49
C PRO A 215 13.02 3.72 20.63
N ARG A 216 11.96 2.91 20.43
CA ARG A 216 10.75 3.34 19.73
C ARG A 216 10.23 4.67 20.30
N GLY A 217 9.80 5.58 19.43
CA GLY A 217 9.18 6.85 19.78
C GLY A 217 10.16 7.88 20.36
N THR A 218 11.47 7.68 20.19
CA THR A 218 12.52 8.61 20.67
C THR A 218 13.46 9.05 19.55
N ASN A 219 13.13 8.72 18.31
CA ASN A 219 13.96 8.97 17.13
C ASN A 219 13.41 10.13 16.31
N VAL A 220 14.17 10.50 15.28
CA VAL A 220 13.84 11.68 14.46
C VAL A 220 12.54 11.52 13.69
N LEU A 221 12.18 10.30 13.26
CA LEU A 221 11.07 10.06 12.33
C LEU A 221 9.95 9.17 12.88
N ASP A 222 9.95 8.88 14.19
CA ASP A 222 8.95 8.02 14.85
C ASP A 222 8.08 8.76 15.87
N GLY A 223 8.07 10.10 15.81
CA GLY A 223 7.37 10.98 16.74
C GLY A 223 8.19 11.39 17.97
N GLY A 224 9.45 10.94 18.08
CA GLY A 224 10.38 11.40 19.13
C GLY A 224 10.81 12.86 18.95
N SER A 225 11.08 13.28 17.72
CA SER A 225 11.44 14.67 17.40
C SER A 225 10.24 15.61 17.48
N PRO A 226 10.35 16.77 18.19
CA PRO A 226 9.27 17.76 18.24
C PRO A 226 8.93 18.40 16.88
N PHE A 227 9.86 18.40 15.92
CA PHE A 227 9.66 18.97 14.59
C PHE A 227 9.36 17.90 13.52
N TYR A 228 8.99 16.70 13.96
CA TYR A 228 8.43 15.62 13.13
C TYR A 228 7.36 14.87 13.93
N ASP A 229 6.20 15.50 14.12
CA ASP A 229 5.11 14.98 14.96
C ASP A 229 3.76 15.67 14.67
N THR A 230 2.71 15.27 15.39
CA THR A 230 1.39 15.90 15.38
C THR A 230 1.13 16.68 16.67
N TYR A 231 0.46 17.83 16.56
CA TYR A 231 0.10 18.69 17.68
C TYR A 231 -1.41 19.00 17.70
N GLU A 232 -2.02 18.87 18.87
CA GLU A 232 -3.43 19.20 19.10
C GLU A 232 -3.62 20.72 19.14
N THR A 233 -4.74 21.17 18.59
CA THR A 233 -5.13 22.59 18.46
C THR A 233 -6.30 22.93 19.38
N ALA A 234 -6.69 24.20 19.47
CA ALA A 234 -7.72 24.67 20.43
C ALA A 234 -9.10 24.00 20.25
N ASP A 235 -9.41 23.51 19.05
CA ASP A 235 -10.65 22.81 18.70
C ASP A 235 -10.54 21.28 18.78
N GLY A 236 -9.48 20.75 19.41
CA GLY A 236 -9.27 19.30 19.60
C GLY A 236 -8.87 18.55 18.32
N LYS A 237 -8.63 19.27 17.22
CA LYS A 237 -8.09 18.72 15.96
C LYS A 237 -6.57 18.81 15.94
N TYR A 238 -5.92 18.27 14.91
CA TYR A 238 -4.45 18.19 14.86
C TYR A 238 -3.84 18.87 13.63
N MET A 239 -2.67 19.48 13.83
CA MET A 239 -1.71 19.82 12.77
C MET A 239 -0.58 18.78 12.76
N SER A 240 -0.06 18.43 11.58
CA SER A 240 1.21 17.71 11.45
C SER A 240 2.35 18.69 11.23
N VAL A 241 3.54 18.33 11.70
CA VAL A 241 4.78 19.07 11.53
C VAL A 241 5.83 18.11 11.00
N GLY A 242 6.53 18.49 9.93
CA GLY A 242 7.63 17.74 9.32
C GLY A 242 8.83 18.62 8.97
N ALA A 243 9.09 19.66 9.76
CA ALA A 243 10.09 20.70 9.51
C ALA A 243 11.52 20.22 9.87
N LEU A 244 12.03 19.24 9.12
CA LEU A 244 13.33 18.60 9.39
C LEU A 244 14.53 19.48 9.04
N GLU A 245 14.44 20.28 7.98
CA GLU A 245 15.49 21.19 7.52
C GLU A 245 15.40 22.57 8.20
N ALA A 246 16.57 23.17 8.47
CA ALA A 246 16.70 24.44 9.20
C ALA A 246 15.80 25.57 8.70
N ARG A 247 15.76 25.75 7.37
CA ARG A 247 14.95 26.79 6.73
C ARG A 247 13.45 26.59 6.95
N PHE A 248 12.99 25.33 6.97
CA PHE A 248 11.59 24.99 7.18
C PHE A 248 11.22 25.17 8.65
N PHE A 249 12.10 24.75 9.56
CA PHE A 249 11.93 24.97 10.99
C PHE A 249 11.88 26.46 11.34
N THR A 250 12.69 27.29 10.70
CA THR A 250 12.68 28.75 10.89
C THR A 250 11.32 29.36 10.49
N GLN A 251 10.71 28.88 9.40
CA GLN A 251 9.37 29.32 9.00
C GLN A 251 8.30 28.84 9.98
N LEU A 252 8.41 27.59 10.47
CA LEU A 252 7.52 27.05 11.49
C LEU A 252 7.52 27.92 12.75
N VAL A 253 8.68 28.14 13.37
CA VAL A 253 8.76 28.90 14.63
C VAL A 253 8.37 30.36 14.44
N ARG A 254 8.65 30.96 13.27
CA ARG A 254 8.15 32.29 12.91
C ARG A 254 6.62 32.32 12.83
N GLY A 255 5.99 31.36 12.14
CA GLY A 255 4.53 31.27 12.04
C GLY A 255 3.86 31.03 13.39
N LEU A 256 4.52 30.31 14.29
CA LEU A 256 4.06 30.10 15.68
C LEU A 256 4.36 31.27 16.62
N GLY A 257 5.13 32.28 16.19
CA GLY A 257 5.56 33.39 17.03
C GLY A 257 6.58 33.01 18.12
N LEU A 258 7.33 31.92 17.92
CA LEU A 258 8.37 31.44 18.84
C LEU A 258 9.74 32.00 18.40
N SER A 259 10.33 32.87 19.21
CA SER A 259 11.62 33.53 18.89
C SER A 259 12.84 32.91 19.59
N ASN A 260 12.62 31.97 20.51
CA ASN A 260 13.65 31.33 21.33
C ASN A 260 14.26 30.08 20.69
N TRP A 261 13.83 29.67 19.49
CA TRP A 261 14.29 28.43 18.86
C TRP A 261 15.04 28.69 17.57
N ASP A 262 16.18 28.03 17.43
CA ASP A 262 17.04 28.03 16.25
C ASP A 262 17.44 26.60 15.87
N GLU A 263 18.29 26.50 14.84
CA GLU A 263 18.78 25.23 14.31
C GLU A 263 19.59 24.41 15.31
N GLU A 264 20.46 25.05 16.10
CA GLU A 264 21.35 24.32 17.01
C GLU A 264 20.54 23.78 18.18
N ARG A 265 19.68 24.63 18.75
CA ARG A 265 18.84 24.29 19.90
C ARG A 265 17.82 23.21 19.58
N ARG A 266 17.25 23.16 18.37
CA ARG A 266 16.29 22.09 18.03
C ARG A 266 16.97 20.73 17.90
N LEU A 267 18.23 20.68 17.46
CA LEU A 267 18.97 19.43 17.28
C LEU A 267 19.50 18.87 18.60
N ASP A 268 19.61 19.70 19.65
CA ASP A 268 19.90 19.24 21.00
C ASP A 268 18.70 18.46 21.58
N ARG A 269 18.86 17.14 21.67
CA ARG A 269 17.86 16.22 22.23
C ARG A 269 17.51 16.53 23.68
N GLN A 270 18.40 17.16 24.45
CA GLN A 270 18.10 17.56 25.82
C GLN A 270 17.04 18.68 25.87
N GLN A 271 16.94 19.46 24.80
CA GLN A 271 15.95 20.53 24.66
C GLN A 271 14.61 20.06 24.11
N TRP A 272 14.51 18.84 23.57
CA TRP A 272 13.28 18.33 22.96
C TRP A 272 12.04 18.38 23.86
N PRO A 273 12.12 18.09 25.19
CA PRO A 273 10.98 18.28 26.07
C PRO A 273 10.48 19.74 26.11
N SER A 274 11.41 20.71 26.17
CA SER A 274 11.06 22.13 26.18
C SER A 274 10.51 22.59 24.83
N LEU A 275 11.14 22.20 23.71
CA LEU A 275 10.65 22.54 22.37
C LEU A 275 9.25 21.96 22.14
N ARG A 276 9.02 20.71 22.53
CA ARG A 276 7.71 20.08 22.44
C ARG A 276 6.66 20.81 23.27
N HIS A 277 7.02 21.26 24.46
CA HIS A 277 6.13 22.05 25.31
C HIS A 277 5.74 23.38 24.65
N ASP A 278 6.71 24.11 24.10
CA ASP A 278 6.46 25.40 23.43
C ASP A 278 5.60 25.22 22.16
N LEU A 279 5.92 24.23 21.33
CA LEU A 279 5.12 23.89 20.14
C LEU A 279 3.69 23.48 20.53
N THR A 280 3.53 22.62 21.54
CA THR A 280 2.20 22.21 22.04
C THR A 280 1.39 23.40 22.53
N THR A 281 2.01 24.30 23.30
CA THR A 281 1.37 25.50 23.83
C THR A 281 0.95 26.44 22.69
N ALA A 282 1.83 26.65 21.71
CA ALA A 282 1.53 27.46 20.54
C ALA A 282 0.34 26.89 19.77
N PHE A 283 0.40 25.62 19.35
CA PHE A 283 -0.68 25.00 18.57
C PHE A 283 -2.03 24.98 19.31
N ARG A 284 -2.05 24.74 20.63
CA ARG A 284 -3.29 24.78 21.44
C ARG A 284 -3.90 26.17 21.60
N SER A 285 -3.19 27.25 21.26
CA SER A 285 -3.69 28.61 21.44
C SER A 285 -4.72 29.05 20.39
N ARG A 286 -4.78 28.36 19.24
CA ARG A 286 -5.68 28.66 18.11
C ARG A 286 -6.22 27.38 17.49
N THR A 287 -7.28 27.51 16.69
CA THR A 287 -7.93 26.38 16.00
C THR A 287 -7.08 25.84 14.86
N ARG A 288 -7.33 24.61 14.41
CA ARG A 288 -6.66 24.04 13.22
C ARG A 288 -6.82 24.93 11.97
N ALA A 289 -8.01 25.48 11.75
CA ALA A 289 -8.27 26.35 10.59
C ALA A 289 -7.43 27.64 10.60
N HIS A 290 -7.16 28.20 11.80
CA HIS A 290 -6.24 29.33 11.92
C HIS A 290 -4.83 28.93 11.49
N TRP A 291 -4.32 27.81 12.01
CA TRP A 291 -2.97 27.35 11.66
C TRP A 291 -2.84 26.94 10.20
N GLU A 292 -3.88 26.33 9.61
CA GLU A 292 -3.97 26.07 8.18
C GLU A 292 -3.75 27.37 7.40
N SER A 293 -4.47 28.45 7.73
CA SER A 293 -4.27 29.77 7.09
C SER A 293 -2.88 30.39 7.32
N VAL A 294 -2.21 30.09 8.44
CA VAL A 294 -0.87 30.62 8.72
C VAL A 294 0.20 29.93 7.89
N PHE A 295 0.06 28.62 7.65
CA PHE A 295 1.08 27.80 7.01
C PHE A 295 0.79 27.45 5.56
N ASP A 296 -0.42 27.67 5.06
CA ASP A 296 -0.79 27.42 3.68
C ASP A 296 0.10 28.23 2.71
N GLY A 297 0.56 27.57 1.65
CA GLY A 297 1.52 28.12 0.69
C GLY A 297 2.95 28.39 1.23
N SER A 298 3.26 28.03 2.49
CA SER A 298 4.58 28.22 3.09
C SER A 298 5.44 26.95 3.10
N ASP A 299 6.75 27.12 3.25
CA ASP A 299 7.72 26.04 3.42
C ASP A 299 7.85 25.54 4.87
N ALA A 300 6.87 25.81 5.75
CA ALA A 300 6.94 25.44 7.16
C ALA A 300 6.77 23.92 7.42
N CYS A 301 6.44 23.13 6.39
CA CYS A 301 6.12 21.71 6.49
C CYS A 301 5.07 21.42 7.57
N CYS A 302 4.02 22.25 7.63
CA CYS A 302 2.94 22.14 8.61
C CYS A 302 1.58 22.15 7.90
N VAL A 303 0.81 21.07 8.04
CA VAL A 303 -0.46 20.87 7.34
C VAL A 303 -1.52 20.27 8.28
N PRO A 304 -2.82 20.47 8.04
CA PRO A 304 -3.86 19.86 8.87
C PRO A 304 -3.85 18.33 8.76
N VAL A 305 -4.10 17.65 9.88
CA VAL A 305 -4.47 16.22 9.86
C VAL A 305 -5.96 16.14 9.58
N LEU A 306 -6.32 15.56 8.44
CA LEU A 306 -7.70 15.43 7.96
C LEU A 306 -8.25 14.02 8.20
N ASP A 307 -9.54 13.92 8.46
CA ASP A 307 -10.27 12.66 8.45
C ASP A 307 -11.04 12.44 7.13
N TYR A 308 -11.56 11.23 6.91
CA TYR A 308 -12.26 10.90 5.68
C TYR A 308 -13.57 11.66 5.48
N ALA A 309 -14.28 12.02 6.56
CA ALA A 309 -15.52 12.80 6.44
C ALA A 309 -15.23 14.23 5.97
N GLU A 310 -14.10 14.81 6.40
CA GLU A 310 -13.63 16.11 5.91
C GLU A 310 -13.26 16.07 4.43
N LEU A 311 -12.59 14.99 3.99
CA LEU A 311 -12.22 14.78 2.59
C LEU A 311 -13.44 14.53 1.69
N GLU A 312 -14.48 13.87 2.19
CA GLU A 312 -15.75 13.64 1.48
C GLU A 312 -16.59 14.91 1.33
N ALA A 313 -16.59 15.77 2.36
CA ALA A 313 -17.44 16.95 2.40
C ALA A 313 -16.90 18.13 1.57
N ASP A 314 -15.60 18.18 1.30
CA ASP A 314 -14.92 19.32 0.67
C ASP A 314 -14.04 18.86 -0.50
N GLY A 315 -14.60 18.90 -1.72
CA GLY A 315 -13.90 18.54 -2.95
C GLY A 315 -12.76 19.49 -3.36
N SER A 316 -12.52 20.58 -2.63
CA SER A 316 -11.31 21.39 -2.81
C SER A 316 -10.09 20.81 -2.10
N ARG A 317 -10.30 19.85 -1.17
CA ARG A 317 -9.23 19.12 -0.50
C ARG A 317 -8.74 17.96 -1.35
N GLU A 318 -7.61 17.38 -0.96
CA GLU A 318 -6.99 16.23 -1.62
C GLU A 318 -7.73 14.89 -1.32
N GLY A 319 -9.06 14.93 -1.25
CA GLY A 319 -9.93 13.78 -1.00
C GLY A 319 -10.20 12.93 -2.25
N ASP A 320 -9.93 13.49 -3.43
CA ASP A 320 -10.06 12.79 -4.70
C ASP A 320 -9.03 11.66 -4.82
N VAL A 321 -9.51 10.43 -5.01
CA VAL A 321 -8.63 9.29 -5.33
C VAL A 321 -8.13 9.45 -6.77
N ARG A 322 -6.93 10.00 -6.90
CA ARG A 322 -6.19 10.06 -8.17
C ARG A 322 -5.51 8.73 -8.48
N ALA A 323 -5.13 8.54 -9.74
CA ALA A 323 -4.25 7.43 -10.11
C ALA A 323 -2.97 7.48 -9.26
N PRO A 324 -2.46 6.34 -8.75
CA PRO A 324 -1.32 6.32 -7.82
C PRO A 324 -0.02 6.83 -8.45
N VAL A 325 0.06 6.86 -9.79
CA VAL A 325 1.14 7.43 -10.57
C VAL A 325 0.57 8.08 -11.83
N ALA A 326 1.22 9.15 -12.31
CA ALA A 326 0.89 9.81 -13.57
C ALA A 326 1.97 9.51 -14.63
N LEU A 327 1.55 9.04 -15.80
CA LEU A 327 2.40 8.86 -16.97
C LEU A 327 1.98 9.87 -18.04
N SER A 328 2.94 10.60 -18.62
CA SER A 328 2.69 11.68 -19.57
C SER A 328 1.92 11.24 -20.81
N ASP A 329 2.31 10.09 -21.39
CA ASP A 329 1.85 9.66 -22.71
C ASP A 329 0.94 8.44 -22.67
N THR A 330 0.88 7.71 -21.55
CA THR A 330 0.10 6.48 -21.36
C THR A 330 -0.62 6.51 -20.02
N PRO A 331 -1.61 7.40 -19.84
CA PRO A 331 -2.27 7.58 -18.56
C PRO A 331 -2.96 6.29 -18.08
N LEU A 332 -3.02 6.12 -16.77
CA LEU A 332 -3.80 5.07 -16.13
C LEU A 332 -5.30 5.35 -16.33
N ARG A 333 -6.13 4.31 -16.22
CA ARG A 333 -7.58 4.50 -16.23
C ARG A 333 -7.98 5.37 -15.05
N PRO A 334 -8.86 6.38 -15.24
CA PRO A 334 -9.44 7.09 -14.12
C PRO A 334 -10.18 6.08 -13.23
N GLY A 335 -9.98 6.14 -11.91
CA GLY A 335 -10.73 5.31 -10.97
C GLY A 335 -12.22 5.57 -11.19
N GLY A 336 -12.94 4.61 -11.77
CA GLY A 336 -14.34 4.81 -12.16
C GLY A 336 -15.20 5.18 -10.96
N GLY A 337 -16.04 6.22 -11.12
CA GLY A 337 -16.96 6.75 -10.11
C GLY A 337 -16.22 7.38 -8.92
N GLY A 338 -16.35 8.71 -8.75
CA GLY A 338 -15.55 9.53 -7.84
C GLY A 338 -15.22 8.88 -6.49
N ALA A 339 -13.98 9.08 -6.04
CA ALA A 339 -13.25 8.69 -4.81
C ALA A 339 -13.69 7.48 -3.94
N TRP A 340 -14.97 7.11 -3.91
CA TRP A 340 -15.65 6.24 -2.96
C TRP A 340 -16.51 5.14 -3.61
N SER A 341 -16.50 4.98 -4.94
CA SER A 341 -17.39 4.03 -5.62
C SER A 341 -16.84 2.58 -5.67
N ARG A 342 -17.75 1.59 -5.55
CA ARG A 342 -17.45 0.14 -5.46
C ARG A 342 -17.66 -0.65 -6.77
N GLY A 343 -17.72 0.01 -7.93
CA GLY A 343 -18.29 -0.59 -9.14
C GLY A 343 -17.50 -1.78 -9.73
N GLY A 344 -18.10 -2.97 -9.74
CA GLY A 344 -17.61 -4.17 -10.46
C GLY A 344 -18.71 -4.80 -11.33
N ILE A 345 -18.32 -5.58 -12.35
CA ILE A 345 -19.25 -6.31 -13.24
C ILE A 345 -19.25 -7.80 -12.86
N TYR A 346 -20.42 -8.33 -12.51
CA TYR A 346 -20.59 -9.71 -12.06
C TYR A 346 -21.24 -10.58 -13.15
N VAL A 347 -20.65 -11.74 -13.46
CA VAL A 347 -21.24 -12.74 -14.36
C VAL A 347 -21.28 -14.10 -13.65
N GLU A 348 -22.46 -14.68 -13.50
CA GLU A 348 -22.64 -16.03 -12.96
C GLU A 348 -22.72 -17.05 -14.09
N LEU A 349 -21.78 -18.01 -14.13
CA LEU A 349 -21.85 -19.17 -15.01
C LEU A 349 -22.16 -20.39 -14.15
N TYR A 350 -23.39 -20.89 -14.24
CA TYR A 350 -23.77 -22.18 -13.66
C TYR A 350 -23.41 -23.28 -14.66
N GLY A 351 -22.59 -24.24 -14.24
CA GLY A 351 -22.22 -25.41 -15.05
C GLY A 351 -21.94 -26.59 -14.14
#